data_AF-A0A3B9D2A0-F1
#
_entry.id   AF-A0A3B9D2A0-F1
#
_cell.length_a   1.000
_cell.length_b   1.000
_cell.length_c   1.000
_cell.angle_alpha   90.00
_cell.angle_beta   90.00
_cell.angle_gamma   90.00
#
_symmetry.space_group_name_H-M   'P 1'
#
loop_
_entity.id
_entity.type
_entity.pdbx_description
1 polymer ?
#
loop_
_entity_poly.entity_id
_entity_poly.type
_entity_poly.pdbx_seq_one_letter_code
_entity_poly.pdbx_strand_id
1 'polypeptide(L)'
;PKEPTEEGSWTRFRYWRRSGGAHFSEVAIFTPEAVQNWNECVNQMQNRPVTWLSRLAYDEDRQVLRLQGVMPPRMQQDLITWSKNDKFREAVFRLAALSHLAPVTDHYGYNSGLPATESIVHDLGLSIRLRDLNGLQLVRARLPAGHHVFELQLDLQNRSASLLRLNGPGSESGEKVRHSENLELLDSDGELFLEWSGFDRRVLACINGAQIFAEYDIPRTLKDTQDQLPDQWQSPAELAEKSAAAVERQRKLAISLTGGSAEVSDFVVYRDVHYTPGRMKNAVKAPLKIPAGHYFVLGDNSPVSADSRNWESPFVPHHLLIGKPFVVHLPSRPGKVSVGGVELPIRIPDWSRIRYIY
;
A
#
# COMPACT_ATOMS: atom_id res chain seq x y z
N PRO A 1 1.50 -35.10 -2.52
CA PRO A 1 2.49 -34.31 -1.73
C PRO A 1 3.86 -34.37 -2.41
N LYS A 2 4.18 -33.35 -3.21
CA LYS A 2 5.56 -33.18 -3.70
C LYS A 2 6.39 -32.69 -2.50
N GLU A 3 7.49 -33.37 -2.25
CA GLU A 3 8.50 -32.95 -1.28
C GLU A 3 8.95 -31.52 -1.60
N PRO A 4 9.16 -30.66 -0.58
CA PRO A 4 9.73 -29.35 -0.80
C PRO A 4 11.18 -29.53 -1.25
N THR A 5 11.43 -29.28 -2.53
CA THR A 5 12.78 -28.93 -3.01
C THR A 5 13.35 -27.84 -2.13
N GLU A 6 14.67 -27.86 -1.85
CA GLU A 6 15.43 -26.97 -0.96
C GLU A 6 15.24 -25.46 -1.26
N GLU A 7 14.03 -24.96 -1.05
CA GLU A 7 13.68 -23.56 -0.97
C GLU A 7 14.20 -23.08 0.39
N GLY A 8 15.20 -22.19 0.38
CA GLY A 8 15.50 -21.43 1.59
C GLY A 8 14.19 -20.83 2.12
N SER A 9 13.88 -21.06 3.39
CA SER A 9 12.58 -20.68 3.95
C SER A 9 12.39 -19.17 3.82
N TRP A 10 11.24 -18.76 3.26
CA TRP A 10 10.87 -17.35 3.08
C TRP A 10 9.81 -16.96 4.10
N THR A 11 10.12 -15.98 4.93
CA THR A 11 9.13 -15.28 5.76
C THR A 11 8.50 -14.18 4.93
N ARG A 12 7.19 -14.30 4.68
CA ARG A 12 6.45 -13.41 3.76
C ARG A 12 5.55 -12.45 4.53
N PHE A 13 5.53 -11.20 4.10
CA PHE A 13 4.62 -10.20 4.62
C PHE A 13 3.18 -10.49 4.18
N ARG A 14 2.24 -10.31 5.11
CA ARG A 14 0.80 -10.28 4.84
C ARG A 14 0.18 -9.15 5.63
N TYR A 15 -0.56 -8.28 4.96
CA TYR A 15 -1.26 -7.20 5.64
C TYR A 15 -2.61 -7.70 6.16
N TRP A 16 -2.68 -7.89 7.48
CA TRP A 16 -3.86 -8.43 8.16
C TRP A 16 -4.72 -7.32 8.74
N ARG A 17 -5.92 -7.13 8.18
CA ARG A 17 -6.87 -6.14 8.63
C ARG A 17 -7.90 -6.77 9.58
N ARG A 18 -8.11 -6.16 10.75
CA ARG A 18 -9.03 -6.70 11.78
C ARG A 18 -10.49 -6.37 11.53
N SER A 19 -10.79 -5.25 10.87
CA SER A 19 -12.15 -4.79 10.58
C SER A 19 -12.18 -3.74 9.47
N GLY A 20 -13.35 -3.57 8.84
CA GLY A 20 -13.61 -2.52 7.85
C GLY A 20 -12.83 -2.71 6.54
N GLY A 21 -12.58 -1.60 5.84
CA GLY A 21 -11.87 -1.56 4.57
C GLY A 21 -12.76 -1.55 3.34
N ALA A 22 -12.17 -1.09 2.24
CA ALA A 22 -12.83 -1.00 0.93
C ALA A 22 -12.37 -2.09 -0.06
N HIS A 23 -11.41 -2.94 0.33
CA HIS A 23 -10.92 -4.04 -0.50
C HIS A 23 -11.98 -5.12 -0.69
N PHE A 24 -11.83 -5.91 -1.75
CA PHE A 24 -12.76 -6.99 -2.05
C PHE A 24 -12.09 -8.35 -1.83
N SER A 25 -12.89 -9.33 -1.44
CA SER A 25 -12.50 -10.75 -1.36
C SER A 25 -13.58 -11.60 -2.01
N GLU A 26 -13.17 -12.66 -2.70
CA GLU A 26 -14.07 -13.53 -3.45
C GLU A 26 -13.80 -15.00 -3.12
N VAL A 27 -14.87 -15.78 -3.04
CA VAL A 27 -14.82 -17.24 -2.94
C VAL A 27 -15.85 -17.83 -3.89
N ALA A 28 -15.44 -18.81 -4.69
CA ALA A 28 -16.33 -19.45 -5.62
C ALA A 28 -17.34 -20.38 -4.94
N ILE A 29 -18.57 -20.39 -5.48
CA ILE A 29 -19.67 -21.27 -5.11
C ILE A 29 -20.22 -21.91 -6.38
N PHE A 30 -19.92 -23.19 -6.59
CA PHE A 30 -20.20 -23.87 -7.86
C PHE A 30 -21.45 -24.75 -7.85
N THR A 31 -22.10 -24.97 -6.70
CA THR A 31 -23.20 -25.93 -6.60
C THR A 31 -24.56 -25.22 -6.62
N PRO A 32 -25.54 -25.67 -7.42
CA PRO A 32 -26.89 -25.07 -7.48
C PRO A 32 -27.56 -24.93 -6.10
N GLU A 33 -27.34 -25.90 -5.21
CA GLU A 33 -27.89 -25.90 -3.85
C GLU A 33 -27.29 -24.79 -2.98
N ALA A 34 -26.02 -24.43 -3.21
CA ALA A 34 -25.38 -23.34 -2.49
C ALA A 34 -25.82 -21.97 -3.04
N VAL A 35 -26.12 -21.88 -4.35
CA VAL A 35 -26.75 -20.70 -4.96
C VAL A 35 -28.18 -20.51 -4.45
N GLN A 36 -28.98 -21.57 -4.35
CA GLN A 36 -30.31 -21.50 -3.74
C GLN A 36 -30.24 -21.00 -2.29
N ASN A 37 -29.26 -21.49 -1.53
CA ASN A 37 -29.10 -21.08 -0.14
C ASN A 37 -28.61 -19.63 0.02
N TRP A 38 -27.87 -19.09 -0.95
CA TRP A 38 -27.60 -17.65 -1.03
C TRP A 38 -28.91 -16.84 -1.10
N ASN A 39 -29.84 -17.22 -1.98
CA ASN A 39 -31.13 -16.52 -2.13
C ASN A 39 -31.96 -16.56 -0.84
N GLU A 40 -31.95 -17.69 -0.12
CA GLU A 40 -32.57 -17.80 1.20
C GLU A 40 -31.92 -16.83 2.22
N CYS A 41 -30.59 -16.75 2.24
CA CYS A 41 -29.86 -15.85 3.11
C CYS A 41 -30.14 -14.37 2.78
N VAL A 42 -30.25 -14.01 1.49
CA VAL A 42 -30.59 -12.64 1.05
C VAL A 42 -31.94 -12.22 1.60
N ASN A 43 -32.95 -13.09 1.53
CA ASN A 43 -34.27 -12.81 2.11
C ASN A 43 -34.19 -12.55 3.63
N GLN A 44 -33.36 -13.31 4.35
CA GLN A 44 -33.14 -13.07 5.79
C GLN A 44 -32.37 -11.77 6.07
N MET A 45 -31.42 -11.42 5.21
CA MET A 45 -30.62 -10.18 5.33
C MET A 45 -31.43 -8.90 5.18
N GLN A 46 -32.59 -8.94 4.53
CA GLN A 46 -33.50 -7.79 4.46
C GLN A 46 -33.95 -7.29 5.84
N ASN A 47 -33.92 -8.16 6.87
CA ASN A 47 -34.24 -7.85 8.25
C ASN A 47 -33.01 -7.47 9.11
N ARG A 48 -31.86 -7.23 8.48
CA ARG A 48 -30.58 -6.85 9.12
C ARG A 48 -30.15 -5.42 8.75
N PRO A 49 -29.08 -4.87 9.35
CA PRO A 49 -28.59 -3.55 8.98
C PRO A 49 -28.31 -3.45 7.47
N VAL A 50 -28.76 -2.35 6.86
CA VAL A 50 -28.64 -2.07 5.42
C VAL A 50 -27.20 -2.20 4.91
N THR A 51 -26.21 -1.96 5.78
CA THR A 51 -24.78 -2.06 5.48
C THR A 51 -24.31 -3.47 5.10
N TRP A 52 -25.10 -4.51 5.36
CA TRP A 52 -24.76 -5.89 4.99
C TRP A 52 -24.98 -6.14 3.51
N LEU A 53 -26.17 -5.77 3.02
CA LEU A 53 -26.55 -5.90 1.61
C LEU A 53 -25.70 -5.03 0.68
N SER A 54 -25.12 -3.94 1.20
CA SER A 54 -24.18 -3.12 0.43
C SER A 54 -22.78 -3.73 0.31
N ARG A 55 -22.42 -4.74 1.13
CA ARG A 55 -21.04 -5.27 1.21
C ARG A 55 -20.91 -6.69 0.70
N LEU A 56 -21.94 -7.52 0.84
CA LEU A 56 -21.91 -8.92 0.43
C LEU A 56 -22.83 -9.10 -0.78
N ALA A 57 -22.30 -9.68 -1.85
CA ALA A 57 -23.03 -9.96 -3.07
C ALA A 57 -22.64 -11.31 -3.66
N TYR A 58 -23.51 -11.87 -4.49
CA TYR A 58 -23.21 -13.01 -5.34
C TYR A 58 -23.13 -12.53 -6.79
N ASP A 59 -22.06 -12.90 -7.47
CA ASP A 59 -21.87 -12.67 -8.90
C ASP A 59 -22.26 -13.96 -9.63
N GLU A 60 -23.40 -13.95 -10.32
CA GLU A 60 -23.96 -15.13 -10.99
C GLU A 60 -23.10 -15.58 -12.18
N ASP A 61 -22.58 -14.63 -12.96
CA ASP A 61 -21.77 -14.90 -14.15
C ASP A 61 -20.44 -15.59 -13.78
N ARG A 62 -19.81 -15.13 -12.69
CA ARG A 62 -18.54 -15.68 -12.19
C ARG A 62 -18.72 -16.77 -11.14
N GLN A 63 -19.94 -16.98 -10.67
CA GLN A 63 -20.32 -17.89 -9.59
C GLN A 63 -19.49 -17.70 -8.30
N VAL A 64 -19.31 -16.44 -7.87
CA VAL A 64 -18.53 -16.10 -6.66
C VAL A 64 -19.36 -15.34 -5.63
N LEU A 65 -19.18 -15.66 -4.35
CA LEU A 65 -19.52 -14.74 -3.27
C LEU A 65 -18.43 -13.71 -3.15
N ARG A 66 -18.83 -12.45 -3.14
CA ARG A 66 -17.98 -11.28 -3.04
C ARG A 66 -18.32 -10.50 -1.78
N LEU A 67 -17.28 -10.14 -1.03
CA LEU A 67 -17.39 -9.28 0.14
C LEU A 67 -16.50 -8.06 0.00
N GLN A 68 -17.03 -6.88 0.32
CA GLN A 68 -16.29 -5.64 0.51
C GLN A 68 -15.91 -5.45 2.00
N GLY A 69 -14.62 -5.34 2.27
CA GLY A 69 -14.03 -5.20 3.59
C GLY A 69 -13.96 -6.52 4.36
N VAL A 70 -13.51 -6.44 5.62
CA VAL A 70 -13.45 -7.57 6.54
C VAL A 70 -14.86 -8.00 6.97
N MET A 71 -15.13 -9.31 6.95
CA MET A 71 -16.42 -9.86 7.36
C MET A 71 -16.66 -9.62 8.85
N PRO A 72 -17.77 -8.95 9.24
CA PRO A 72 -18.12 -8.83 10.65
C PRO A 72 -18.42 -10.21 11.25
N PRO A 73 -17.94 -10.54 12.46
CA PRO A 73 -18.19 -11.84 13.09
C PRO A 73 -19.68 -12.20 13.19
N ARG A 74 -20.55 -11.20 13.43
CA ARG A 74 -22.00 -11.40 13.48
C ARG A 74 -22.60 -11.76 12.12
N MET A 75 -22.08 -11.20 11.03
CA MET A 75 -22.51 -11.54 9.67
C MET A 75 -22.14 -12.99 9.35
N GLN A 76 -20.91 -13.38 9.67
CA GLN A 76 -20.46 -14.75 9.50
C GLN A 76 -21.36 -15.74 10.26
N GLN A 77 -21.59 -15.47 11.55
CA GLN A 77 -22.43 -16.31 12.41
C GLN A 77 -23.85 -16.45 11.86
N ASP A 78 -24.49 -15.34 11.47
CA ASP A 78 -25.84 -15.34 10.93
C ASP A 78 -25.93 -16.15 9.62
N LEU A 79 -25.01 -15.94 8.67
CA LEU A 79 -24.97 -16.68 7.41
C LEU A 79 -24.80 -18.19 7.62
N ILE A 80 -23.96 -18.60 8.58
CA ILE A 80 -23.78 -20.02 8.93
C ILE A 80 -25.06 -20.59 9.54
N THR A 81 -25.71 -19.84 10.43
CA THR A 81 -26.92 -20.26 11.14
C THR A 81 -28.13 -20.39 10.20
N TRP A 82 -28.27 -19.48 9.22
CA TRP A 82 -29.36 -19.55 8.24
C TRP A 82 -29.14 -20.62 7.17
N SER A 83 -27.88 -20.89 6.84
CA SER A 83 -27.53 -21.89 5.85
C SER A 83 -27.83 -23.30 6.33
N LYS A 84 -28.44 -24.10 5.46
CA LYS A 84 -28.56 -25.57 5.63
C LYS A 84 -27.56 -26.34 4.75
N ASN A 85 -26.71 -25.64 4.00
CA ASN A 85 -25.83 -26.21 3.00
C ASN A 85 -24.35 -26.12 3.46
N ASP A 86 -23.69 -27.26 3.62
CA ASP A 86 -22.32 -27.29 4.14
C ASP A 86 -21.29 -26.67 3.19
N LYS A 87 -21.53 -26.70 1.87
CA LYS A 87 -20.67 -26.02 0.89
C LYS A 87 -20.78 -24.51 0.95
N PHE A 88 -21.99 -23.99 1.17
CA PHE A 88 -22.19 -22.57 1.42
C PHE A 88 -21.52 -22.14 2.73
N ARG A 89 -21.68 -22.91 3.81
CA ARG A 89 -21.00 -22.65 5.09
C ARG A 89 -19.48 -22.64 4.93
N GLU A 90 -18.91 -23.62 4.22
CA GLU A 90 -17.48 -23.70 3.91
C GLU A 90 -17.01 -22.45 3.14
N ALA A 91 -17.78 -22.01 2.15
CA ALA A 91 -17.49 -20.79 1.39
C ALA A 91 -17.53 -19.53 2.29
N VAL A 92 -18.50 -19.42 3.20
CA VAL A 92 -18.59 -18.32 4.18
C VAL A 92 -17.37 -18.31 5.12
N PHE A 93 -16.95 -19.46 5.65
CA PHE A 93 -15.74 -19.55 6.47
C PHE A 93 -14.49 -19.13 5.71
N ARG A 94 -14.32 -19.61 4.47
CA ARG A 94 -13.20 -19.23 3.61
C ARG A 94 -13.22 -17.74 3.30
N LEU A 95 -14.38 -17.19 2.97
CA LEU A 95 -14.54 -15.77 2.63
C LEU A 95 -14.25 -14.89 3.84
N ALA A 96 -14.72 -15.27 5.03
CA ALA A 96 -14.39 -14.58 6.27
C ALA A 96 -12.88 -14.57 6.53
N ALA A 97 -12.22 -15.74 6.42
CA ALA A 97 -10.77 -15.84 6.62
C ALA A 97 -9.98 -15.01 5.59
N LEU A 98 -10.36 -15.08 4.31
CA LEU A 98 -9.72 -14.33 3.23
C LEU A 98 -9.95 -12.82 3.36
N SER A 99 -11.11 -12.40 3.87
CA SER A 99 -11.45 -10.97 4.03
C SER A 99 -10.48 -10.19 4.91
N HIS A 100 -9.72 -10.88 5.77
CA HIS A 100 -8.66 -10.27 6.58
C HIS A 100 -7.37 -9.97 5.81
N LEU A 101 -7.12 -10.66 4.70
CA LEU A 101 -5.98 -10.41 3.83
C LEU A 101 -6.30 -9.21 2.94
N ALA A 102 -5.82 -8.05 3.33
CA ALA A 102 -6.08 -6.80 2.64
C ALA A 102 -4.82 -6.32 1.91
N PRO A 103 -4.95 -5.56 0.81
CA PRO A 103 -3.82 -4.79 0.31
C PRO A 103 -3.50 -3.63 1.27
N VAL A 104 -2.23 -3.23 1.31
CA VAL A 104 -1.81 -1.96 1.93
C VAL A 104 -2.49 -0.83 1.18
N THR A 105 -3.16 0.05 1.93
CA THR A 105 -3.90 1.19 1.41
C THR A 105 -3.47 2.47 2.11
N ASP A 106 -3.69 3.59 1.43
CA ASP A 106 -3.66 4.92 2.00
C ASP A 106 -5.08 5.47 2.13
N HIS A 107 -5.30 6.23 3.18
CA HIS A 107 -6.51 6.98 3.42
C HIS A 107 -6.13 8.44 3.63
N TYR A 108 -6.75 9.31 2.85
CA TYR A 108 -6.52 10.73 2.96
C TYR A 108 -7.21 11.28 4.22
N GLY A 109 -6.42 11.59 5.26
CA GLY A 109 -6.94 11.97 6.58
C GLY A 109 -7.59 13.36 6.68
N TYR A 110 -7.49 14.19 5.65
CA TYR A 110 -8.20 15.46 5.57
C TYR A 110 -9.54 15.30 4.83
N ASN A 111 -10.53 16.14 5.16
CA ASN A 111 -11.87 16.09 4.57
C ASN A 111 -12.62 14.76 4.84
N SER A 112 -12.60 14.29 6.08
CA SER A 112 -13.27 13.06 6.55
C SER A 112 -14.79 12.95 6.30
N GLY A 113 -15.41 14.01 5.77
CA GLY A 113 -16.81 14.02 5.32
C GLY A 113 -17.01 13.67 3.83
N LEU A 114 -15.95 13.57 3.03
CA LEU A 114 -16.01 12.99 1.68
C LEU A 114 -15.91 11.46 1.81
N PRO A 115 -16.57 10.67 0.93
CA PRO A 115 -16.40 9.22 0.91
C PRO A 115 -14.92 8.94 0.64
N ALA A 116 -14.16 8.65 1.69
CA ALA A 116 -12.74 8.47 1.55
C ALA A 116 -12.49 7.14 0.85
N THR A 117 -12.09 7.22 -0.42
CA THR A 117 -11.64 6.08 -1.19
C THR A 117 -10.27 5.68 -0.66
N GLU A 118 -10.23 4.60 0.12
CA GLU A 118 -8.97 3.92 0.41
C GLU A 118 -8.30 3.56 -0.91
N SER A 119 -7.09 4.07 -1.12
CA SER A 119 -6.36 3.86 -2.36
C SER A 119 -5.29 2.81 -2.12
N ILE A 120 -5.26 1.77 -2.94
CA ILE A 120 -4.22 0.74 -2.86
C ILE A 120 -2.87 1.39 -3.17
N VAL A 121 -1.89 1.18 -2.29
CA VAL A 121 -0.51 1.64 -2.49
C VAL A 121 0.36 0.49 -2.95
N HIS A 122 1.12 0.71 -4.02
CA HIS A 122 2.04 -0.28 -4.57
C HIS A 122 3.49 -0.04 -4.15
N ASP A 123 3.79 1.21 -3.83
CA ASP A 123 5.11 1.70 -3.47
C ASP A 123 5.31 1.46 -1.98
N LEU A 124 6.13 0.45 -1.69
CA LEU A 124 6.43 -0.02 -0.34
C LEU A 124 7.92 0.10 -0.05
N GLY A 125 8.23 0.24 1.24
CA GLY A 125 9.56 0.14 1.79
C GLY A 125 9.56 -0.73 3.05
N LEU A 126 10.74 -1.21 3.42
CA LEU A 126 10.94 -2.03 4.60
C LEU A 126 12.16 -1.51 5.36
N SER A 127 12.03 -1.39 6.67
CA SER A 127 13.17 -1.38 7.58
C SER A 127 13.10 -2.60 8.50
N ILE A 128 14.26 -3.19 8.77
CA ILE A 128 14.40 -4.36 9.62
C ILE A 128 15.76 -4.33 10.30
N ARG A 129 15.81 -4.74 11.56
CA ARG A 129 17.03 -4.92 12.32
C ARG A 129 17.26 -6.40 12.56
N LEU A 130 18.42 -6.89 12.13
CA LEU A 130 18.89 -8.25 12.33
C LEU A 130 19.95 -8.23 13.42
N ARG A 131 19.79 -9.01 14.48
CA ARG A 131 20.77 -9.15 15.58
C ARG A 131 21.24 -10.59 15.70
N ASP A 132 22.33 -10.79 16.43
CA ASP A 132 22.90 -12.11 16.72
C ASP A 132 23.06 -12.96 15.45
N LEU A 133 23.80 -12.43 14.46
CA LEU A 133 24.01 -13.00 13.10
C LEU A 133 24.84 -14.30 13.11
N ASN A 134 24.48 -15.26 13.97
CA ASN A 134 25.23 -16.46 14.29
C ASN A 134 25.37 -17.39 13.08
N GLY A 135 26.57 -17.39 12.49
CA GLY A 135 26.90 -18.20 11.31
C GLY A 135 26.15 -17.78 10.05
N LEU A 136 25.39 -16.68 10.08
CA LEU A 136 24.55 -16.25 8.97
C LEU A 136 25.41 -15.90 7.75
N GLN A 137 25.08 -16.49 6.61
CA GLN A 137 25.89 -16.37 5.39
C GLN A 137 25.24 -15.43 4.38
N LEU A 138 23.92 -15.54 4.25
CA LEU A 138 23.18 -14.82 3.22
C LEU A 138 21.86 -14.30 3.80
N VAL A 139 21.63 -13.01 3.61
CA VAL A 139 20.32 -12.36 3.80
C VAL A 139 19.76 -12.06 2.42
N ARG A 140 18.55 -12.55 2.14
CA ARG A 140 17.81 -12.20 0.94
C ARG A 140 16.54 -11.48 1.34
N ALA A 141 16.26 -10.35 0.72
CA ALA A 141 15.01 -9.64 0.87
C ALA A 141 14.39 -9.47 -0.52
N ARG A 142 13.06 -9.62 -0.63
CA ARG A 142 12.28 -9.39 -1.85
C ARG A 142 11.35 -8.19 -1.68
N LEU A 143 11.25 -7.36 -2.70
CA LEU A 143 10.39 -6.17 -2.71
C LEU A 143 9.69 -6.06 -4.07
N PRO A 144 8.35 -6.04 -4.10
CA PRO A 144 7.62 -5.71 -5.32
C PRO A 144 7.66 -4.20 -5.56
N ALA A 145 7.99 -3.78 -6.79
CA ALA A 145 7.95 -2.37 -7.20
C ALA A 145 7.46 -2.27 -8.65
N GLY A 146 6.36 -1.54 -8.86
CA GLY A 146 5.63 -1.56 -10.14
C GLY A 146 5.20 -2.98 -10.53
N HIS A 147 5.51 -3.38 -11.77
CA HIS A 147 5.29 -4.75 -12.26
C HIS A 147 6.45 -5.73 -11.98
N HIS A 148 7.51 -5.26 -11.34
CA HIS A 148 8.72 -6.05 -11.09
C HIS A 148 8.77 -6.57 -9.66
N VAL A 149 9.63 -7.58 -9.46
CA VAL A 149 10.03 -8.04 -8.14
C VAL A 149 11.55 -7.94 -8.10
N PHE A 150 12.06 -7.23 -7.11
CA PHE A 150 13.49 -7.12 -6.87
C PHE A 150 13.89 -8.00 -5.70
N GLU A 151 15.07 -8.58 -5.79
CA GLU A 151 15.70 -9.31 -4.71
C GLU A 151 17.03 -8.64 -4.35
N LEU A 152 17.16 -8.19 -3.11
CA LEU A 152 18.42 -7.78 -2.53
C LEU A 152 19.07 -9.00 -1.86
N GLN A 153 20.30 -9.30 -2.25
CA GLN A 153 21.12 -10.35 -1.67
C GLN A 153 22.29 -9.70 -0.96
N LEU A 154 22.44 -9.95 0.34
CA LEU A 154 23.59 -9.54 1.15
C LEU A 154 24.37 -10.78 1.55
N ASP A 155 25.53 -10.97 0.93
CA ASP A 155 26.45 -12.05 1.22
C ASP A 155 27.43 -11.57 2.31
N LEU A 156 27.22 -12.05 3.53
CA LEU A 156 28.03 -11.68 4.69
C LEU A 156 29.41 -12.32 4.66
N GLN A 157 29.56 -13.47 4.01
CA GLN A 157 30.86 -14.15 3.91
C GLN A 157 31.79 -13.43 2.95
N ASN A 158 31.27 -13.09 1.76
CA ASN A 158 32.04 -12.43 0.71
C ASN A 158 31.96 -10.90 0.79
N ARG A 159 31.25 -10.36 1.80
CA ARG A 159 31.06 -8.92 2.03
C ARG A 159 30.56 -8.20 0.78
N SER A 160 29.56 -8.77 0.14
CA SER A 160 29.03 -8.26 -1.12
C SER A 160 27.53 -8.13 -1.09
N ALA A 161 27.00 -7.25 -1.93
CA ALA A 161 25.58 -7.10 -2.13
C ALA A 161 25.23 -7.12 -3.62
N SER A 162 24.11 -7.74 -3.97
CA SER A 162 23.58 -7.73 -5.33
C SER A 162 22.10 -7.37 -5.31
N LEU A 163 21.68 -6.53 -6.26
CA LEU A 163 20.28 -6.32 -6.57
C LEU A 163 19.94 -7.07 -7.85
N LEU A 164 18.96 -7.96 -7.76
CA LEU A 164 18.45 -8.71 -8.90
C LEU A 164 17.05 -8.23 -9.25
N ARG A 165 16.79 -8.04 -10.54
CA ARG A 165 15.46 -7.92 -11.11
C ARG A 165 15.01 -9.31 -11.56
N LEU A 166 14.03 -9.90 -10.87
CA LEU A 166 13.61 -11.27 -11.12
C LEU A 166 12.87 -11.41 -12.46
N ASN A 167 13.08 -12.54 -13.15
CA ASN A 167 12.54 -12.82 -14.48
C ASN A 167 11.02 -13.06 -14.50
N GLY A 168 10.39 -13.15 -13.33
CA GLY A 168 8.95 -13.28 -13.22
C GLY A 168 8.46 -13.55 -11.80
N PRO A 169 7.14 -13.57 -11.59
CA PRO A 169 6.53 -13.92 -10.31
C PRO A 169 6.94 -15.34 -9.89
N GLY A 170 7.79 -15.45 -8.85
CA GLY A 170 8.23 -16.74 -8.32
C GLY A 170 9.49 -17.32 -8.99
N SER A 171 10.12 -16.60 -9.91
CA SER A 171 11.44 -16.96 -10.41
C SER A 171 12.51 -16.69 -9.34
N GLU A 172 13.47 -17.60 -9.20
CA GLU A 172 14.68 -17.37 -8.41
C GLU A 172 15.85 -16.83 -9.25
N SER A 173 15.67 -16.79 -10.58
CA SER A 173 16.65 -16.19 -11.48
C SER A 173 16.24 -14.77 -11.84
N GLY A 174 17.24 -13.91 -11.99
CA GLY A 174 17.05 -12.53 -12.34
C GLY A 174 18.30 -11.92 -12.95
N GLU A 175 18.12 -10.78 -13.57
CA GLU A 175 19.21 -9.95 -14.05
C GLU A 175 19.81 -9.19 -12.87
N LYS A 176 21.13 -9.29 -12.68
CA LYS A 176 21.85 -8.47 -11.71
C LYS A 176 21.93 -7.03 -12.23
N VAL A 177 21.25 -6.10 -11.56
CA VAL A 177 21.13 -4.69 -11.97
C VAL A 177 22.01 -3.75 -11.15
N ARG A 178 22.39 -4.15 -9.94
CA ARG A 178 23.39 -3.47 -9.09
C ARG A 178 24.25 -4.49 -8.35
N HIS A 179 25.45 -4.07 -8.02
CA HIS A 179 26.40 -4.87 -7.27
C HIS A 179 27.38 -3.97 -6.51
N SER A 180 27.77 -4.39 -5.32
CA SER A 180 28.86 -3.82 -4.54
C SER A 180 29.65 -4.95 -3.87
N GLU A 181 30.96 -4.77 -3.76
CA GLU A 181 31.89 -5.69 -3.09
C GLU A 181 32.64 -4.94 -1.97
N ASN A 182 33.31 -5.67 -1.10
CA ASN A 182 34.10 -5.12 0.02
C ASN A 182 33.29 -4.16 0.91
N LEU A 183 32.04 -4.53 1.20
CA LEU A 183 31.14 -3.72 2.01
C LEU A 183 31.53 -3.79 3.50
N GLU A 184 32.31 -2.81 3.95
CA GLU A 184 32.61 -2.60 5.38
C GLU A 184 31.33 -2.43 6.23
N LEU A 185 30.22 -2.00 5.61
CA LEU A 185 28.91 -1.90 6.25
C LEU A 185 28.38 -3.25 6.78
N LEU A 186 28.91 -4.37 6.28
CA LEU A 186 28.59 -5.72 6.74
C LEU A 186 29.49 -6.19 7.87
N ASP A 187 30.56 -5.44 8.21
CA ASP A 187 31.36 -5.63 9.42
C ASP A 187 30.57 -5.05 10.60
N SER A 188 29.53 -5.79 10.99
CA SER A 188 28.73 -5.47 12.17
C SER A 188 29.19 -6.28 13.36
N ASP A 189 29.07 -5.71 14.56
CA ASP A 189 29.23 -6.39 15.86
C ASP A 189 28.08 -7.38 16.14
N GLY A 190 27.60 -8.08 15.10
CA GLY A 190 26.43 -8.96 15.14
C GLY A 190 25.09 -8.25 14.95
N GLU A 191 25.06 -7.00 14.46
CA GLU A 191 23.82 -6.26 14.20
C GLU A 191 23.80 -5.51 12.85
N LEU A 192 22.76 -5.74 12.06
CA LEU A 192 22.55 -5.12 10.76
C LEU A 192 21.19 -4.44 10.71
N PHE A 193 21.15 -3.13 10.45
CA PHE A 193 19.93 -2.40 10.15
C PHE A 193 19.78 -2.21 8.65
N LEU A 194 18.85 -2.92 8.03
CA LEU A 194 18.54 -2.85 6.60
C LEU A 194 17.35 -1.93 6.38
N GLU A 195 17.51 -0.96 5.50
CA GLU A 195 16.44 -0.12 4.99
C GLU A 195 16.43 -0.21 3.47
N TRP A 196 15.29 -0.48 2.87
CA TRP A 196 15.19 -0.51 1.42
C TRP A 196 13.76 -0.27 0.93
N SER A 197 13.62 0.35 -0.24
CA SER A 197 12.33 0.77 -0.78
C SER A 197 12.29 0.69 -2.29
N GLY A 198 11.07 0.63 -2.83
CA GLY A 198 10.77 0.76 -4.25
C GLY A 198 9.79 1.90 -4.49
N PHE A 199 10.08 3.08 -3.97
CA PHE A 199 9.25 4.28 -4.09
C PHE A 199 9.55 5.04 -5.39
N ASP A 200 8.54 5.67 -5.99
CA ASP A 200 8.70 6.55 -7.16
C ASP A 200 9.40 5.89 -8.34
N ARG A 201 9.26 4.56 -8.45
CA ARG A 201 9.97 3.70 -9.40
C ARG A 201 11.49 3.77 -9.28
N ARG A 202 11.98 3.89 -8.06
CA ARG A 202 13.39 3.87 -7.73
C ARG A 202 13.62 2.88 -6.61
N VAL A 203 14.59 1.99 -6.81
CA VAL A 203 15.05 1.10 -5.74
C VAL A 203 16.25 1.74 -5.04
N LEU A 204 16.14 1.85 -3.72
CA LEU A 204 17.19 2.32 -2.83
C LEU A 204 17.35 1.32 -1.70
N ALA A 205 18.59 1.03 -1.31
CA ALA A 205 18.91 0.14 -0.21
C ALA A 205 20.10 0.70 0.58
N CYS A 206 19.97 0.67 1.90
CA CYS A 206 20.93 1.15 2.88
C CYS A 206 21.15 0.11 3.98
N ILE A 207 22.37 0.08 4.50
CA ILE A 207 22.73 -0.63 5.73
C ILE A 207 23.27 0.39 6.71
N ASN A 208 22.73 0.40 7.93
CA ASN A 208 23.16 1.30 9.01
C ASN A 208 23.19 2.78 8.58
N GLY A 209 22.19 3.20 7.78
CA GLY A 209 22.07 4.56 7.25
C GLY A 209 22.97 4.89 6.05
N ALA A 210 23.85 3.97 5.62
CA ALA A 210 24.72 4.16 4.48
C ALA A 210 24.22 3.37 3.25
N GLN A 211 24.25 4.00 2.08
CA GLN A 211 23.75 3.41 0.84
C GLN A 211 24.67 2.28 0.34
N ILE A 212 24.08 1.15 -0.05
CA ILE A 212 24.82 -0.06 -0.48
C ILE A 212 25.38 0.11 -1.90
N PHE A 213 24.58 0.67 -2.80
CA PHE A 213 24.92 0.97 -4.21
C PHE A 213 24.08 2.15 -4.70
N ALA A 214 24.52 2.82 -5.79
CA ALA A 214 23.75 3.88 -6.44
C ALA A 214 22.32 3.43 -6.78
N GLU A 215 21.34 4.31 -6.59
CA GLU A 215 19.93 4.02 -6.81
C GLU A 215 19.65 3.42 -8.21
N TYR A 216 18.61 2.59 -8.29
CA TYR A 216 18.19 1.96 -9.54
C TYR A 216 16.82 2.49 -9.96
N ASP A 217 16.78 3.28 -11.04
CA ASP A 217 15.53 3.68 -11.67
C ASP A 217 14.92 2.51 -12.44
N ILE A 218 13.65 2.20 -12.11
CA ILE A 218 12.90 1.12 -12.73
C ILE A 218 12.43 1.58 -14.12
N PRO A 219 12.78 0.85 -15.20
CA PRO A 219 12.34 1.20 -16.54
C PRO A 219 10.81 1.18 -16.67
N ARG A 220 10.26 2.14 -17.43
CA ARG A 220 8.83 2.13 -17.80
C ARG A 220 8.55 0.98 -18.76
N THR A 221 7.46 0.27 -18.52
CA THR A 221 6.87 -0.70 -19.43
C THR A 221 5.60 -0.14 -20.08
N LEU A 222 5.18 -0.74 -21.19
CA LEU A 222 3.89 -0.40 -21.82
C LEU A 222 2.70 -0.66 -20.88
N LYS A 223 2.80 -1.66 -19.99
CA LYS A 223 1.78 -1.96 -18.97
C LYS A 223 1.64 -0.85 -17.93
N ASP A 224 2.75 -0.22 -17.53
CA ASP A 224 2.72 0.95 -16.63
C ASP A 224 1.97 2.14 -17.24
N THR A 225 1.78 2.16 -18.56
CA THR A 225 1.06 3.23 -19.27
C THR A 225 -0.45 2.95 -19.34
N GLN A 226 -0.86 1.68 -19.27
CA GLN A 226 -2.27 1.26 -19.28
C GLN A 226 -2.90 1.35 -17.88
N ASP A 227 -2.14 1.06 -16.81
CA ASP A 227 -2.57 1.23 -15.41
C ASP A 227 -2.82 2.71 -15.02
N GLN A 228 -2.46 3.68 -15.89
CA GLN A 228 -2.64 5.13 -15.70
C GLN A 228 -3.94 5.69 -16.31
N LEU A 229 -4.81 4.86 -16.90
CA LEU A 229 -6.12 5.33 -17.34
C LEU A 229 -7.00 5.65 -16.11
N PRO A 230 -7.64 6.84 -16.03
CA PRO A 230 -8.36 7.27 -14.83
C PRO A 230 -9.52 6.35 -14.44
N ASP A 231 -10.04 6.59 -13.23
CA ASP A 231 -11.34 6.16 -12.67
C ASP A 231 -12.50 6.30 -13.70
N GLN A 232 -12.53 5.39 -14.66
CA GLN A 232 -13.79 4.93 -15.23
C GLN A 232 -14.50 4.17 -14.11
N TRP A 233 -15.84 4.18 -14.14
CA TRP A 233 -16.60 3.33 -13.24
C TRP A 233 -16.04 1.92 -13.34
N GLN A 234 -15.52 1.41 -12.23
CA GLN A 234 -15.02 0.04 -12.14
C GLN A 234 -16.15 -0.81 -11.56
N SER A 235 -16.46 -1.90 -12.24
CA SER A 235 -17.38 -2.89 -11.71
C SER A 235 -16.81 -3.50 -10.41
N PRO A 236 -17.66 -4.00 -9.51
CA PRO A 236 -17.21 -4.73 -8.32
C PRO A 236 -16.29 -5.93 -8.65
N ALA A 237 -16.45 -6.55 -9.82
CA ALA A 237 -15.59 -7.63 -10.29
C ALA A 237 -14.16 -7.14 -10.58
N GLU A 238 -14.02 -6.01 -11.30
CA GLU A 238 -12.71 -5.40 -11.58
C GLU A 238 -12.01 -4.93 -10.30
N LEU A 239 -12.77 -4.37 -9.34
CA LEU A 239 -12.24 -3.97 -8.03
C LEU A 239 -11.77 -5.18 -7.21
N ALA A 240 -12.44 -6.32 -7.34
CA ALA A 240 -12.03 -7.58 -6.71
C ALA A 240 -10.75 -8.15 -7.33
N GLU A 241 -10.65 -8.16 -8.66
CA GLU A 241 -9.43 -8.57 -9.35
C GLU A 241 -8.25 -7.65 -8.97
N LYS A 242 -8.46 -6.33 -8.94
CA LYS A 242 -7.46 -5.35 -8.50
C LYS A 242 -7.02 -5.58 -7.05
N SER A 243 -7.98 -5.85 -6.14
CA SER A 243 -7.68 -6.16 -4.73
C SER A 243 -6.85 -7.44 -4.61
N ALA A 244 -7.25 -8.52 -5.29
CA ALA A 244 -6.54 -9.79 -5.27
C ALA A 244 -5.13 -9.65 -5.86
N ALA A 245 -4.99 -9.00 -7.02
CA ALA A 245 -3.69 -8.76 -7.66
C ALA A 245 -2.74 -7.94 -6.77
N ALA A 246 -3.27 -6.94 -6.05
CA ALA A 246 -2.49 -6.15 -5.11
C ALA A 246 -2.00 -7.00 -3.91
N VAL A 247 -2.88 -7.80 -3.29
CA VAL A 247 -2.50 -8.72 -2.21
C VAL A 247 -1.43 -9.71 -2.68
N GLU A 248 -1.62 -10.30 -3.87
CA GLU A 248 -0.70 -11.25 -4.48
C GLU A 248 0.65 -10.65 -4.87
N ARG A 249 0.68 -9.35 -5.19
CA ARG A 249 1.91 -8.60 -5.41
C ARG A 249 2.62 -8.30 -4.11
N GLN A 250 1.90 -7.75 -3.13
CA GLN A 250 2.47 -7.31 -1.85
C GLN A 250 2.96 -8.48 -0.99
N ARG A 251 2.35 -9.67 -1.08
CA ARG A 251 2.83 -10.88 -0.38
C ARG A 251 4.23 -11.34 -0.82
N LYS A 252 4.77 -10.78 -1.91
CA LYS A 252 6.13 -11.04 -2.38
C LYS A 252 7.17 -10.24 -1.60
N LEU A 253 6.75 -9.25 -0.82
CA LEU A 253 7.60 -8.64 0.20
C LEU A 253 7.98 -9.74 1.21
N ALA A 254 9.25 -10.11 1.26
CA ALA A 254 9.68 -11.28 2.00
C ALA A 254 11.16 -11.19 2.40
N ILE A 255 11.56 -11.94 3.42
CA ILE A 255 12.95 -12.12 3.83
C ILE A 255 13.27 -13.61 3.96
N SER A 256 14.49 -13.98 3.60
CA SER A 256 15.06 -15.32 3.77
C SER A 256 16.46 -15.19 4.35
N LEU A 257 16.76 -16.03 5.33
CA LEU A 257 18.05 -16.13 6.00
C LEU A 257 18.64 -17.51 5.67
N THR A 258 19.92 -17.58 5.36
CA THR A 258 20.57 -18.84 4.97
C THR A 258 21.95 -19.00 5.61
N GLY A 259 22.26 -20.24 6.00
CA GLY A 259 23.54 -20.63 6.56
C GLY A 259 23.73 -20.36 8.06
N GLY A 260 22.73 -19.77 8.73
CA GLY A 260 22.74 -19.49 10.16
C GLY A 260 21.40 -18.94 10.67
N SER A 261 21.44 -18.24 11.79
CA SER A 261 20.26 -17.60 12.39
C SER A 261 20.52 -16.13 12.73
N ALA A 262 19.44 -15.37 12.91
CA ALA A 262 19.44 -14.02 13.43
C ALA A 262 18.10 -13.74 14.14
N GLU A 263 18.12 -12.86 15.13
CA GLU A 263 16.90 -12.26 15.68
C GLU A 263 16.43 -11.14 14.75
N VAL A 264 15.14 -11.17 14.41
CA VAL A 264 14.49 -10.12 13.61
C VAL A 264 13.72 -9.19 14.54
N SER A 265 14.08 -7.91 14.54
CA SER A 265 13.42 -6.86 15.32
C SER A 265 13.16 -5.61 14.46
N ASP A 266 12.40 -4.65 15.01
CA ASP A 266 12.08 -3.36 14.36
C ASP A 266 11.58 -3.48 12.91
N PHE A 267 10.74 -4.49 12.65
CA PHE A 267 10.15 -4.71 11.35
C PHE A 267 9.08 -3.65 11.06
N VAL A 268 9.40 -2.70 10.18
CA VAL A 268 8.49 -1.62 9.77
C VAL A 268 8.32 -1.66 8.26
N VAL A 269 7.06 -1.68 7.82
CA VAL A 269 6.72 -1.50 6.41
C VAL A 269 6.24 -0.07 6.21
N TYR A 270 6.98 0.67 5.39
CA TYR A 270 6.59 1.98 4.93
C TYR A 270 5.75 1.84 3.68
N ARG A 271 4.78 2.74 3.53
CA ARG A 271 4.03 2.93 2.30
C ARG A 271 4.22 4.36 1.84
N ASP A 272 4.11 4.58 0.55
CA ASP A 272 4.02 5.93 0.01
C ASP A 272 2.65 6.59 0.34
N VAL A 273 2.58 7.90 0.12
CA VAL A 273 1.36 8.69 0.16
C VAL A 273 0.69 8.66 -1.22
N HIS A 274 -0.59 8.31 -1.26
CA HIS A 274 -1.32 8.32 -2.52
C HIS A 274 -1.76 9.75 -2.87
N TYR A 275 -1.03 10.39 -3.78
CA TYR A 275 -1.42 11.68 -4.33
C TYR A 275 -2.57 11.51 -5.33
N THR A 276 -3.75 11.99 -4.95
CA THR A 276 -4.93 11.93 -5.84
C THR A 276 -4.72 12.77 -7.09
N PRO A 277 -5.33 12.42 -8.23
CA PRO A 277 -4.98 13.04 -9.50
C PRO A 277 -5.59 14.44 -9.71
N GLY A 278 -6.32 14.99 -8.72
CA GLY A 278 -7.00 16.29 -8.83
C GLY A 278 -7.99 16.34 -9.99
N ARG A 279 -8.00 17.44 -10.75
CA ARG A 279 -8.75 17.59 -12.03
C ARG A 279 -8.02 17.02 -13.24
N MET A 280 -6.93 16.27 -13.04
CA MET A 280 -6.30 15.45 -14.08
C MET A 280 -5.79 16.20 -15.33
N LYS A 281 -5.34 17.45 -15.21
CA LYS A 281 -4.86 18.20 -16.39
C LYS A 281 -3.40 17.91 -16.73
N ASN A 282 -2.49 18.04 -15.76
CA ASN A 282 -1.05 18.06 -16.01
C ASN A 282 -0.32 16.97 -15.22
N ALA A 283 0.68 16.33 -15.83
CA ALA A 283 1.58 15.36 -15.20
C ALA A 283 0.89 14.14 -14.52
N VAL A 284 -0.39 13.88 -14.84
CA VAL A 284 -1.15 12.72 -14.34
C VAL A 284 -1.10 11.55 -15.33
N LYS A 285 -1.49 11.80 -16.59
CA LYS A 285 -1.61 10.76 -17.63
C LYS A 285 -0.34 10.57 -18.46
N ALA A 286 0.55 11.55 -18.42
CA ALA A 286 1.77 11.56 -19.20
C ALA A 286 2.84 12.36 -18.47
N PRO A 287 4.13 12.01 -18.66
CA PRO A 287 5.23 12.83 -18.18
C PRO A 287 5.10 14.27 -18.70
N LEU A 288 5.36 15.22 -17.83
CA LEU A 288 5.44 16.64 -18.19
C LEU A 288 6.88 17.10 -18.00
N LYS A 289 7.51 17.60 -19.05
CA LYS A 289 8.86 18.15 -18.97
C LYS A 289 8.80 19.53 -18.34
N ILE A 290 9.46 19.69 -17.20
CA ILE A 290 9.57 20.97 -16.50
C ILE A 290 10.67 21.81 -17.19
N PRO A 291 10.39 23.04 -17.64
CA PRO A 291 11.41 23.92 -18.20
C PRO A 291 12.50 24.28 -17.18
N ALA A 292 13.68 24.67 -17.66
CA ALA A 292 14.73 25.17 -16.78
C ALA A 292 14.25 26.39 -15.98
N GLY A 293 14.62 26.46 -14.70
CA GLY A 293 14.22 27.56 -13.79
C GLY A 293 12.73 27.60 -13.47
N HIS A 294 11.99 26.53 -13.73
CA HIS A 294 10.57 26.40 -13.41
C HIS A 294 10.34 25.24 -12.44
N TYR A 295 9.22 25.30 -11.73
CA TYR A 295 8.85 24.35 -10.68
C TYR A 295 7.43 23.84 -10.92
N PHE A 296 7.24 22.55 -10.70
CA PHE A 296 5.92 21.93 -10.60
C PHE A 296 5.61 21.77 -9.11
N VAL A 297 4.58 22.44 -8.62
CA VAL A 297 4.26 22.51 -7.19
C VAL A 297 3.02 21.68 -6.89
N LEU A 298 3.06 20.98 -5.76
CA LEU A 298 1.99 20.12 -5.27
C LEU A 298 1.57 20.60 -3.89
N GLY A 299 0.26 20.71 -3.68
CA GLY A 299 -0.28 21.03 -2.37
C GLY A 299 -0.64 19.76 -1.60
N ASP A 300 -0.29 19.76 -0.32
CA ASP A 300 -0.45 18.61 0.59
C ASP A 300 -1.87 18.05 0.58
N ASN A 301 -2.89 18.93 0.53
CA ASN A 301 -4.32 18.58 0.40
C ASN A 301 -4.69 18.10 -1.00
N SER A 302 -4.11 16.96 -1.38
CA SER A 302 -4.11 16.47 -2.76
C SER A 302 -5.48 16.43 -3.45
N PRO A 303 -6.61 16.08 -2.79
CA PRO A 303 -7.92 16.00 -3.44
C PRO A 303 -8.53 17.35 -3.81
N VAL A 304 -8.19 18.43 -3.10
CA VAL A 304 -8.83 19.75 -3.27
C VAL A 304 -7.83 20.88 -3.58
N SER A 305 -6.54 20.57 -3.60
CA SER A 305 -5.50 21.55 -3.91
C SER A 305 -5.65 22.10 -5.34
N ALA A 306 -5.64 23.42 -5.45
CA ALA A 306 -5.49 24.11 -6.72
C ALA A 306 -4.00 24.35 -6.98
N ASP A 307 -3.32 23.36 -7.56
CA ASP A 307 -1.89 23.40 -7.86
C ASP A 307 -1.55 23.03 -9.31
N SER A 308 -0.28 22.80 -9.60
CA SER A 308 0.24 22.54 -10.95
C SER A 308 -0.47 21.41 -11.70
N ARG A 309 -1.08 20.44 -11.00
CA ARG A 309 -1.89 19.37 -11.63
C ARG A 309 -3.14 19.90 -12.32
N ASN A 310 -3.63 21.06 -11.88
CA ASN A 310 -4.94 21.62 -12.21
C ASN A 310 -4.88 22.99 -12.91
N TRP A 311 -3.77 23.71 -12.80
CA TRP A 311 -3.57 25.02 -13.43
C TRP A 311 -3.43 24.94 -14.96
N GLU A 312 -3.81 26.00 -15.66
CA GLU A 312 -3.59 26.09 -17.12
C GLU A 312 -2.12 26.30 -17.45
N SER A 313 -1.42 27.13 -16.67
CA SER A 313 0.03 27.18 -16.64
C SER A 313 0.54 26.32 -15.48
N PRO A 314 1.05 25.10 -15.73
CA PRO A 314 1.41 24.16 -14.68
C PRO A 314 2.68 24.55 -13.91
N PHE A 315 3.39 25.60 -14.32
CA PHE A 315 4.73 25.88 -13.83
C PHE A 315 4.82 27.22 -13.11
N VAL A 316 5.60 27.23 -12.04
CA VAL A 316 5.99 28.45 -11.32
C VAL A 316 7.42 28.80 -11.72
N PRO A 317 7.69 29.95 -12.34
CA PRO A 317 9.06 30.39 -12.60
C PRO A 317 9.78 30.78 -11.30
N HIS A 318 11.10 30.56 -11.26
CA HIS A 318 11.92 30.77 -10.07
C HIS A 318 11.76 32.15 -9.43
N HIS A 319 11.62 33.21 -10.24
CA HIS A 319 11.49 34.59 -9.73
C HIS A 319 10.20 34.86 -8.95
N LEU A 320 9.22 33.95 -8.98
CA LEU A 320 8.01 34.01 -8.15
C LEU A 320 8.16 33.25 -6.82
N LEU A 321 9.26 32.52 -6.61
CA LEU A 321 9.56 31.88 -5.34
C LEU A 321 10.22 32.89 -4.41
N ILE A 322 9.49 33.34 -3.38
CA ILE A 322 9.98 34.32 -2.40
C ILE A 322 11.02 33.68 -1.46
N GLY A 323 10.78 32.43 -1.03
CA GLY A 323 11.64 31.73 -0.09
C GLY A 323 10.97 30.53 0.54
N LYS A 324 11.65 29.90 1.49
CA LYS A 324 11.10 28.78 2.27
C LYS A 324 10.14 29.32 3.34
N PRO A 325 8.99 28.67 3.58
CA PRO A 325 8.16 29.00 4.73
C PRO A 325 8.99 28.79 6.01
N PHE A 326 8.91 29.75 6.93
CA PHE A 326 9.63 29.71 8.22
C PHE A 326 8.68 29.63 9.42
N VAL A 327 7.36 29.65 9.19
CA VAL A 327 6.31 29.54 10.21
C VAL A 327 5.14 28.72 9.70
N VAL A 328 4.64 27.81 10.54
CA VAL A 328 3.31 27.20 10.41
C VAL A 328 2.38 27.83 11.46
N HIS A 329 1.24 28.35 11.03
CA HIS A 329 0.16 28.80 11.91
C HIS A 329 -1.10 27.98 11.61
N LEU A 330 -1.46 27.08 12.52
CA LEU A 330 -2.70 26.29 12.41
C LEU A 330 -3.94 27.18 12.62
N PRO A 331 -5.12 26.78 12.13
CA PRO A 331 -6.31 27.65 12.15
C PRO A 331 -6.63 28.18 13.54
N SER A 332 -6.85 29.49 13.60
CA SER A 332 -7.31 30.23 14.78
C SER A 332 -8.58 29.62 15.36
N ARG A 333 -8.65 29.56 16.69
CA ARG A 333 -9.81 29.00 17.40
C ARG A 333 -11.03 29.91 17.23
N PRO A 334 -12.24 29.35 17.08
CA PRO A 334 -13.45 30.16 17.14
C PRO A 334 -13.57 30.78 18.54
N GLY A 335 -13.87 32.07 18.58
CA GLY A 335 -14.15 32.82 19.79
C GLY A 335 -15.32 33.76 19.58
N LYS A 336 -15.77 34.39 20.66
CA LYS A 336 -16.84 35.39 20.63
C LYS A 336 -16.35 36.64 21.36
N VAL A 337 -16.64 37.80 20.79
CA VAL A 337 -16.46 39.08 21.48
C VAL A 337 -17.81 39.77 21.56
N SER A 338 -18.15 40.26 22.74
CA SER A 338 -19.37 41.04 22.98
C SER A 338 -19.02 42.50 23.16
N VAL A 339 -19.54 43.37 22.29
CA VAL A 339 -19.44 44.83 22.43
C VAL A 339 -20.83 45.43 22.31
N GLY A 340 -21.25 46.19 23.33
CA GLY A 340 -22.56 46.85 23.33
C GLY A 340 -23.77 45.91 23.23
N GLY A 341 -23.64 44.66 23.70
CA GLY A 341 -24.70 43.64 23.62
C GLY A 341 -24.76 42.87 22.31
N VAL A 342 -23.85 43.13 21.36
CA VAL A 342 -23.74 42.39 20.10
C VAL A 342 -22.62 41.35 20.20
N GLU A 343 -22.95 40.07 20.02
CA GLU A 343 -21.97 38.99 19.91
C GLU A 343 -21.43 38.89 18.47
N LEU A 344 -20.13 39.13 18.29
CA LEU A 344 -19.44 38.93 17.02
C LEU A 344 -18.57 37.66 17.11
N PRO A 345 -18.74 36.69 16.18
CA PRO A 345 -17.83 35.56 16.08
C PRO A 345 -16.48 36.06 15.54
N ILE A 346 -15.41 35.72 16.24
CA ILE A 346 -14.04 36.04 15.83
C ILE A 346 -13.18 34.78 15.75
N ARG A 347 -12.05 34.89 15.06
CA ARG A 347 -11.02 33.86 14.99
C ARG A 347 -9.82 34.34 15.81
N ILE A 348 -9.57 33.68 16.94
CA ILE A 348 -8.49 34.05 17.86
C ILE A 348 -7.23 33.26 17.49
N PRO A 349 -6.12 33.90 17.12
CA PRO A 349 -4.85 33.22 16.88
C PRO A 349 -4.44 32.40 18.10
N ASP A 350 -4.08 31.14 17.87
CA ASP A 350 -3.57 30.28 18.92
C ASP A 350 -2.05 30.25 18.84
N TRP A 351 -1.40 31.14 19.60
CA TRP A 351 0.05 31.29 19.62
C TRP A 351 0.78 29.99 19.98
N SER A 352 0.15 29.09 20.75
CA SER A 352 0.73 27.78 21.09
C SER A 352 0.81 26.82 19.90
N ARG A 353 0.09 27.12 18.81
CA ARG A 353 0.04 26.33 17.57
C ARG A 353 0.80 27.00 16.43
N ILE A 354 1.57 28.05 16.74
CA ILE A 354 2.55 28.64 15.84
C ILE A 354 3.88 27.91 16.06
N ARG A 355 4.44 27.38 14.98
CA ARG A 355 5.74 26.70 15.01
C ARG A 355 6.65 27.31 13.97
N TYR A 356 7.88 27.62 14.37
CA TYR A 356 8.93 27.93 13.41
C TYR A 356 9.37 26.67 12.69
N ILE A 357 9.61 26.79 11.39
CA ILE A 357 10.21 25.74 10.57
C ILE A 357 11.71 26.09 10.51
N TYR A 358 12.55 25.20 11.03
CA TYR A 358 14.00 25.37 11.07
C TYR A 358 14.68 24.64 9.92
#